data_AF-A0A7J5VCQ5-F1
#
_entry.id   AF-A0A7J5VCQ5-F1
#
_cell.length_a   1.000
_cell.length_b   1.000
_cell.length_c   1.000
_cell.angle_alpha   90.00
_cell.angle_beta   90.00
_cell.angle_gamma   90.00
#
_symmetry.space_group_name_H-M   'P 1'
#
loop_
_entity.id
_entity.type
_entity.pdbx_description
1 polymer ?
#
loop_
_entity_poly.entity_id
_entity_poly.type
_entity_poly.pdbx_seq_one_letter_code
_entity_poly.pdbx_strand_id
1 'polypeptide(L)'
;MVPSSDIIVLLILFLFSGFFSSAEAALLSLSDLHLHKMKSDNYPFMNSVLKLLENPRRLLITVVTSNEAVNISISILAASLFISLFGVNGQWISIIVTSIVLFLAGEAIPKTFGVTYPMQVSSAVSPLLLIISRPGISDCYRSGKNARIDFKTPR
;
A
#
# COMPACT_ATOMS: atom_id res chain seq x y z
N MET A 1 -24.79 -1.93 22.32
CA MET A 1 -25.05 -0.86 21.33
C MET A 1 -23.87 -0.87 20.38
N VAL A 2 -24.08 -1.15 19.10
CA VAL A 2 -23.01 -0.97 18.11
C VAL A 2 -22.71 0.53 18.02
N PRO A 3 -21.48 0.99 18.31
CA PRO A 3 -21.12 2.37 18.08
C PRO A 3 -21.19 2.63 16.58
N SER A 4 -22.03 3.58 16.13
CA SER A 4 -22.09 3.97 14.72
C SER A 4 -20.73 4.43 14.18
N SER A 5 -19.83 4.84 15.07
CA SER A 5 -18.42 5.13 14.79
C SER A 5 -17.66 3.93 14.24
N ASP A 6 -17.93 2.71 14.71
CA ASP A 6 -17.13 1.53 14.36
C ASP A 6 -17.33 1.15 12.89
N ILE A 7 -18.55 1.32 12.37
CA ILE A 7 -18.87 1.08 10.95
C ILE A 7 -18.13 2.08 10.05
N ILE A 8 -18.08 3.35 10.46
CA ILE A 8 -17.36 4.40 9.70
C ILE A 8 -15.86 4.11 9.69
N VAL A 9 -15.29 3.75 10.84
CA VAL A 9 -13.87 3.38 10.96
C VAL A 9 -13.56 2.15 10.12
N LEU A 10 -14.42 1.13 10.13
CA LEU A 10 -14.25 -0.09 9.35
C LEU A 10 -14.28 0.19 7.85
N LEU A 11 -15.18 1.06 7.39
CA LEU A 11 -15.26 1.48 5.99
C LEU A 11 -14.01 2.24 5.55
N ILE A 12 -13.51 3.16 6.39
CA ILE A 12 -12.25 3.89 6.13
C ILE A 12 -11.06 2.92 6.07
N LEU A 13 -10.97 1.97 7.00
CA LEU A 13 -9.92 0.95 7.00
C LEU A 13 -9.97 0.08 5.74
N PHE A 14 -11.16 -0.27 5.26
CA PHE A 14 -11.34 -1.05 4.03
C PHE A 14 -10.84 -0.30 2.79
N LEU A 15 -11.11 1.01 2.72
CA LEU A 15 -10.56 1.88 1.68
C LEU A 15 -9.03 1.95 1.75
N PHE A 16 -8.47 2.05 2.95
CA PHE A 16 -7.01 2.04 3.12
C PHE A 16 -6.38 0.70 2.71
N SER A 17 -6.96 -0.43 3.10
CA SER A 17 -6.51 -1.77 2.69
C SER A 17 -6.45 -1.88 1.17
N GLY A 18 -7.55 -1.57 0.47
CA GLY A 18 -7.57 -1.60 -1.00
C GLY A 18 -6.59 -0.63 -1.65
N PHE A 19 -6.38 0.55 -1.06
CA PHE A 19 -5.38 1.51 -1.52
C PHE A 19 -3.94 0.98 -1.38
N PHE A 20 -3.56 0.45 -0.22
CA PHE A 20 -2.22 -0.12 -0.02
C PHE A 20 -1.99 -1.35 -0.91
N SER A 21 -2.99 -2.22 -1.04
CA SER A 21 -2.91 -3.44 -1.83
C SER A 21 -2.80 -3.17 -3.35
N SER A 22 -3.56 -2.21 -3.87
CA SER A 22 -3.44 -1.77 -5.27
C SER A 22 -2.12 -1.06 -5.56
N ALA A 23 -1.62 -0.27 -4.60
CA ALA A 23 -0.33 0.39 -4.69
C ALA A 23 0.83 -0.62 -4.77
N GLU A 24 0.83 -1.62 -3.89
CA GLU A 24 1.79 -2.72 -3.89
C GLU A 24 1.85 -3.39 -5.27
N ALA A 25 0.71 -3.83 -5.78
CA ALA A 25 0.61 -4.53 -7.05
C ALA A 25 1.06 -3.67 -8.24
N ALA A 26 0.71 -2.37 -8.25
CA ALA A 26 1.10 -1.46 -9.32
C ALA A 26 2.61 -1.17 -9.31
N LEU A 27 3.20 -1.00 -8.12
CA LEU A 27 4.65 -0.80 -7.93
C LEU A 27 5.46 -2.03 -8.29
N LEU A 28 4.97 -3.23 -7.96
CA LEU A 28 5.61 -4.50 -8.33
C LEU A 28 5.51 -4.81 -9.83
N SER A 29 4.48 -4.32 -10.50
CA SER A 29 4.24 -4.56 -11.93
C SER A 29 4.98 -3.56 -12.85
N LEU A 30 5.55 -2.49 -12.29
CA LEU A 30 6.36 -1.53 -13.03
C LEU A 30 7.69 -2.18 -13.46
N SER A 31 8.02 -2.01 -14.74
CA SER A 31 9.29 -2.45 -15.34
C SER A 31 10.02 -1.23 -15.93
N ASP A 32 11.31 -1.39 -16.24
CA ASP A 32 12.11 -0.29 -16.84
C ASP A 32 11.50 0.24 -18.14
N LEU A 33 10.85 -0.62 -18.93
CA LEU A 33 10.12 -0.25 -20.14
C LEU A 33 8.91 0.64 -19.83
N HIS A 34 8.15 0.31 -18.78
CA HIS A 34 7.02 1.12 -18.32
C HIS A 34 7.47 2.51 -17.86
N LEU A 35 8.59 2.61 -17.14
CA LEU A 35 9.15 3.89 -16.71
C LEU A 35 9.61 4.75 -17.88
N HIS A 36 10.25 4.15 -18.88
CA HIS A 36 10.66 4.87 -20.07
C HIS A 36 9.45 5.41 -20.85
N LYS A 37 8.40 4.61 -20.97
CA LYS A 37 7.13 5.00 -21.62
C LYS A 37 6.38 6.08 -20.85
N MET A 38 6.29 5.98 -19.53
CA MET A 38 5.68 7.04 -18.71
C MET A 38 6.46 8.36 -18.86
N LYS A 39 7.78 8.29 -19.09
CA LYS A 39 8.65 9.47 -19.26
C LYS A 39 8.47 10.11 -20.62
N SER A 40 8.33 9.31 -21.68
CA SER A 40 8.00 9.82 -23.01
C SER A 40 6.61 10.45 -23.06
N ASP A 41 5.65 9.85 -22.34
CA ASP A 41 4.24 10.24 -22.37
C ASP A 41 3.91 11.38 -21.36
N ASN A 42 4.92 11.99 -20.73
CA ASN A 42 4.79 13.08 -19.74
C ASN A 42 3.71 12.82 -18.67
N TYR A 43 3.71 11.62 -18.10
CA TYR A 43 2.74 11.28 -17.05
C TYR A 43 2.85 12.21 -15.83
N PRO A 44 1.73 12.60 -15.22
CA PRO A 44 1.73 13.40 -14.01
C PRO A 44 2.42 12.64 -12.86
N PHE A 45 3.03 13.38 -11.93
CA PHE A 45 3.73 12.83 -10.76
C PHE A 45 4.87 11.85 -11.06
N MET A 46 5.43 11.86 -12.27
CA MET A 46 6.57 11.02 -12.65
C MET A 46 7.76 11.15 -11.68
N ASN A 47 8.09 12.37 -11.26
CA ASN A 47 9.17 12.62 -10.30
C ASN A 47 8.92 11.95 -8.94
N SER A 48 7.64 11.79 -8.55
CA SER A 48 7.26 11.06 -7.35
C SER A 48 7.50 9.56 -7.54
N VAL A 49 6.98 8.97 -8.63
CA VAL A 49 7.18 7.55 -8.96
C VAL A 49 8.67 7.20 -9.00
N LEU A 50 9.51 8.01 -9.65
CA LEU A 50 10.96 7.80 -9.70
C LEU A 50 11.61 7.82 -8.31
N LYS A 51 11.18 8.73 -7.42
CA LYS A 51 11.67 8.78 -6.03
C LYS A 51 11.24 7.58 -5.21
N LEU A 52 10.01 7.08 -5.39
CA LEU A 52 9.57 5.85 -4.73
C LEU A 52 10.42 4.65 -5.17
N LEU A 53 10.76 4.60 -6.45
CA LEU A 53 11.56 3.54 -7.06
C LEU A 53 13.08 3.70 -6.86
N GLU A 54 13.55 4.74 -6.17
CA GLU A 54 14.95 4.81 -5.73
C GLU A 54 15.25 3.73 -4.68
N ASN A 55 14.27 3.38 -3.84
CA ASN A 55 14.38 2.36 -2.79
C ASN A 55 13.13 1.48 -2.72
N PRO A 56 12.81 0.73 -3.80
CA PRO A 56 11.56 -0.01 -3.92
C PRO A 56 11.44 -1.06 -2.81
N ARG A 57 12.57 -1.68 -2.41
CA ARG A 57 12.58 -2.68 -1.34
C ARG A 57 12.07 -2.15 0.00
N ARG A 58 12.46 -0.94 0.41
CA ARG A 58 12.01 -0.33 1.67
C ARG A 58 10.56 0.11 1.60
N LEU A 59 10.17 0.65 0.45
CA LEU A 59 8.80 1.08 0.20
C LEU A 59 7.84 -0.11 0.21
N LEU A 60 8.18 -1.19 -0.46
CA LEU A 60 7.41 -2.43 -0.47
C LEU A 60 7.23 -3.01 0.93
N ILE A 61 8.30 -3.11 1.72
CA ILE A 61 8.20 -3.57 3.11
C ILE A 61 7.18 -2.71 3.89
N THR A 62 7.22 -1.40 3.72
CA THR A 62 6.33 -0.47 4.42
C THR A 62 4.87 -0.64 3.97
N VAL A 63 4.62 -0.70 2.65
CA VAL A 63 3.28 -0.85 2.07
C VAL A 63 2.65 -2.19 2.45
N VAL A 64 3.39 -3.28 2.26
CA VAL A 64 2.93 -4.64 2.58
C VAL A 64 2.63 -4.75 4.07
N THR A 65 3.55 -4.33 4.93
CA THR A 65 3.34 -4.39 6.38
C THR A 65 2.15 -3.54 6.82
N SER A 66 1.96 -2.36 6.21
CA SER A 66 0.82 -1.49 6.51
C SER A 66 -0.50 -2.10 6.05
N ASN A 67 -0.52 -2.75 4.88
CA ASN A 67 -1.70 -3.47 4.39
C ASN A 67 -2.11 -4.59 5.35
N GLU A 68 -1.15 -5.43 5.75
CA GLU A 68 -1.39 -6.51 6.70
C GLU A 68 -1.85 -5.99 8.07
N ALA A 69 -1.27 -4.88 8.55
CA ALA A 69 -1.69 -4.25 9.80
C ALA A 69 -3.13 -3.71 9.73
N VAL A 70 -3.52 -3.11 8.61
CA VAL A 70 -4.90 -2.65 8.38
C VAL A 70 -5.86 -3.85 8.31
N ASN A 71 -5.47 -4.95 7.65
CA ASN A 71 -6.24 -6.18 7.55
C ASN A 71 -6.51 -6.82 8.93
N ILE A 72 -5.49 -6.85 9.79
CA ILE A 72 -5.65 -7.31 11.19
C ILE A 72 -6.60 -6.38 11.95
N SER A 73 -6.47 -5.06 11.78
CA SER A 73 -7.33 -4.07 12.43
C SER A 73 -8.80 -4.24 12.03
N ILE A 74 -9.08 -4.44 10.73
CA ILE A 74 -10.42 -4.75 10.22
C ILE A 74 -10.95 -6.03 10.85
N SER A 75 -10.12 -7.08 10.94
CA SER A 75 -10.52 -8.37 11.52
C SER A 75 -10.93 -8.25 12.98
N ILE A 76 -10.18 -7.46 13.78
CA ILE A 76 -10.48 -7.21 15.20
C ILE A 76 -11.80 -6.43 15.34
N LEU A 77 -11.97 -5.35 14.57
CA LEU A 77 -13.18 -4.53 14.62
C LEU A 77 -14.42 -5.25 14.09
N ALA A 78 -14.27 -6.05 13.03
CA ALA A 78 -15.36 -6.86 12.51
C ALA A 78 -15.78 -7.93 13.52
N ALA A 79 -14.82 -8.58 14.18
CA ALA A 79 -15.11 -9.53 15.26
C ALA A 79 -15.92 -8.88 16.39
N SER A 80 -15.52 -7.70 16.87
CA SER A 80 -16.28 -7.01 17.92
C SER A 80 -17.68 -6.61 17.46
N LEU A 81 -17.81 -6.14 16.21
CA LEU A 81 -19.07 -5.73 15.60
C LEU A 81 -20.06 -6.90 15.49
N PHE A 82 -19.62 -8.03 14.92
CA PHE A 82 -20.47 -9.21 14.71
C PHE A 82 -20.87 -9.88 16.04
N ILE A 83 -19.97 -9.93 17.03
CA ILE A 83 -20.32 -10.41 18.37
C ILE A 83 -21.38 -9.51 19.01
N SER A 84 -21.28 -8.19 18.84
CA SER A 84 -22.29 -7.26 19.35
C SER A 84 -23.63 -7.36 18.63
N LEU A 85 -23.67 -7.78 17.37
CA LEU A 85 -24.89 -7.87 16.56
C LEU A 85 -25.60 -9.23 16.67
N PHE A 86 -24.83 -10.32 16.66
CA PHE A 86 -25.35 -11.69 16.57
C PHE A 86 -25.13 -12.52 17.85
N GLY A 87 -24.55 -11.91 18.90
CA GLY A 87 -24.30 -12.58 20.18
C GLY A 87 -23.22 -13.67 20.07
N VAL A 88 -23.34 -14.73 20.88
CA VAL A 88 -22.31 -15.79 21.03
C VAL A 88 -21.99 -16.50 19.71
N ASN A 89 -22.98 -16.65 18.82
CA ASN A 89 -22.77 -17.27 17.50
C ASN A 89 -22.19 -16.29 16.46
N GLY A 90 -22.20 -14.99 16.76
CA GLY A 90 -21.67 -13.94 15.90
C GLY A 90 -20.17 -14.08 15.62
N GLN A 91 -19.41 -14.63 16.56
CA GLN A 91 -17.98 -14.84 16.40
C GLN A 91 -17.64 -15.73 15.18
N TRP A 92 -18.32 -16.87 15.04
CA TRP A 92 -18.05 -17.81 13.93
C TRP A 92 -18.45 -17.23 12.57
N ILE A 93 -19.59 -16.54 12.54
CA ILE A 93 -20.07 -15.86 11.34
C ILE A 93 -19.10 -14.74 10.95
N SER A 94 -18.60 -13.97 11.93
CA SER A 94 -17.61 -12.93 11.70
C SER A 94 -16.36 -13.47 11.03
N ILE A 95 -15.84 -14.59 11.52
CA ILE A 95 -14.59 -15.17 11.00
C ILE A 95 -14.77 -15.51 9.52
N ILE A 96 -15.84 -16.22 9.17
CA ILE A 96 -16.07 -16.69 7.80
C ILE A 96 -16.35 -15.49 6.88
N VAL A 97 -17.29 -14.62 7.25
CA VAL A 97 -17.72 -13.50 6.40
C VAL A 97 -16.59 -12.48 6.25
N THR A 98 -15.96 -12.07 7.35
CA THR A 98 -14.89 -11.06 7.30
C THR A 98 -13.70 -11.58 6.51
N SER A 99 -13.29 -12.85 6.68
CA SER A 99 -12.15 -13.39 5.93
C SER A 99 -12.41 -13.40 4.43
N ILE A 100 -13.59 -13.85 3.99
CA ILE A 100 -13.94 -13.88 2.56
C ILE A 100 -14.01 -12.47 1.99
N VAL A 101 -14.69 -11.54 2.69
CA VAL A 101 -14.86 -10.15 2.23
C VAL A 101 -13.51 -9.43 2.20
N LEU A 102 -12.70 -9.55 3.25
CA LEU A 102 -11.37 -8.94 3.33
C LEU A 102 -10.44 -9.49 2.23
N PHE A 103 -10.40 -10.81 2.05
CA PHE A 103 -9.55 -11.42 1.05
C PHE A 103 -9.96 -11.03 -0.36
N LEU A 104 -11.25 -11.08 -0.70
CA LEU A 104 -11.72 -10.73 -2.03
C LEU A 104 -11.64 -9.22 -2.28
N ALA A 105 -12.30 -8.43 -1.44
CA ALA A 105 -12.52 -7.01 -1.70
C ALA A 105 -11.38 -6.12 -1.15
N GLY A 106 -10.72 -6.52 -0.07
CA GLY A 106 -9.59 -5.77 0.51
C GLY A 106 -8.25 -6.08 -0.18
N GLU A 107 -8.07 -7.30 -0.69
CA GLU A 107 -6.76 -7.75 -1.18
C GLU A 107 -6.76 -8.21 -2.65
N ALA A 108 -7.49 -9.28 -2.98
CA ALA A 108 -7.39 -9.94 -4.28
C ALA A 108 -7.87 -9.05 -5.45
N ILE A 109 -9.02 -8.40 -5.32
CA ILE A 109 -9.58 -7.52 -6.35
C ILE A 109 -8.67 -6.28 -6.54
N PRO A 110 -8.30 -5.52 -5.50
CA PRO A 110 -7.40 -4.38 -5.65
C PRO A 110 -6.02 -4.73 -6.21
N LYS A 111 -5.43 -5.87 -5.81
CA LYS A 111 -4.16 -6.34 -6.39
C LYS A 111 -4.30 -6.61 -7.88
N THR A 112 -5.37 -7.28 -8.29
CA THR A 112 -5.63 -7.57 -9.71
C THR A 112 -5.75 -6.28 -10.55
N PHE A 113 -6.44 -5.27 -10.01
CA PHE A 113 -6.53 -3.94 -10.63
C PHE A 113 -5.16 -3.26 -10.77
N GLY A 114 -4.33 -3.33 -9.71
CA GLY A 114 -2.96 -2.77 -9.73
C GLY A 114 -2.05 -3.41 -10.78
N VAL A 115 -2.16 -4.73 -10.99
CA VAL A 115 -1.43 -5.45 -12.04
C VAL A 115 -1.93 -5.08 -13.45
N THR A 116 -3.25 -4.86 -13.60
CA THR A 116 -3.86 -4.57 -14.91
C THR A 116 -3.53 -3.16 -15.40
N TYR A 117 -3.45 -2.18 -14.50
CA TYR A 117 -3.21 -0.77 -14.83
C TYR A 117 -2.02 -0.16 -14.06
N PRO A 118 -0.80 -0.71 -14.22
CA PRO A 118 0.33 -0.39 -13.35
C PRO A 118 0.81 1.06 -13.49
N MET A 119 0.82 1.63 -14.71
CA MET A 119 1.25 3.01 -14.95
C MET A 119 0.30 4.03 -14.30
N GLN A 120 -1.01 3.88 -14.52
CA GLN A 120 -2.03 4.82 -14.05
C GLN A 120 -2.16 4.78 -12.52
N VAL A 121 -2.22 3.57 -11.95
CA VAL A 121 -2.33 3.38 -10.50
C VAL A 121 -1.07 3.92 -9.82
N SER A 122 0.13 3.55 -10.29
CA SER A 122 1.38 4.00 -9.66
C SER A 122 1.56 5.52 -9.68
N SER A 123 1.18 6.19 -10.77
CA SER A 123 1.20 7.66 -10.84
C SER A 123 0.25 8.26 -9.78
N ALA A 124 -0.97 7.74 -9.67
CA ALA A 124 -1.97 8.23 -8.72
C ALA A 124 -1.59 7.98 -7.25
N VAL A 125 -0.99 6.83 -6.93
CA VAL A 125 -0.63 6.49 -5.53
C VAL A 125 0.69 7.15 -5.09
N SER A 126 1.58 7.48 -6.04
CA SER A 126 2.92 8.00 -5.75
C SER A 126 2.99 9.22 -4.81
N PRO A 127 2.17 10.28 -4.92
CA PRO A 127 2.27 11.43 -4.00
C PRO A 127 1.91 11.06 -2.55
N LEU A 128 0.88 10.23 -2.36
CA LEU A 128 0.44 9.77 -1.03
C LEU A 128 1.49 8.87 -0.38
N LEU A 129 2.06 7.94 -1.16
CA LEU A 129 3.11 7.06 -0.67
C LEU A 129 4.40 7.81 -0.32
N LEU A 130 4.71 8.93 -0.99
CA LEU A 130 5.85 9.76 -0.64
C LEU A 130 5.70 10.46 0.71
N ILE A 131 4.48 10.81 1.09
CA ILE A 131 4.17 11.37 2.41
C ILE A 131 4.34 10.30 3.48
N ILE A 132 3.80 9.10 3.24
CA ILE A 132 3.90 7.95 4.16
C ILE A 132 5.33 7.40 4.28
N SER A 133 6.09 7.35 3.19
CA SER A 133 7.45 6.80 3.15
C SER A 133 8.53 7.78 3.61
N ARG A 134 8.16 8.95 4.14
CA ARG A 134 9.06 9.88 4.84
C ARG A 134 9.01 9.72 6.38
N PRO A 135 9.52 8.64 6.98
CA PRO A 135 10.15 8.79 8.29
C PRO A 135 11.59 9.27 8.05
N GLY A 136 11.92 10.45 8.59
CA GLY A 136 13.15 11.24 8.35
C GLY A 136 14.50 10.52 8.46
N ILE A 137 14.81 9.64 7.50
CA ILE A 137 16.08 8.90 7.37
C ILE A 137 16.62 9.02 5.92
N SER A 138 15.90 9.72 5.03
CA SER A 138 16.31 9.96 3.63
C SER A 138 17.69 10.60 3.51
N ASP A 139 18.15 11.31 4.55
CA ASP A 139 19.46 11.96 4.57
C ASP A 139 20.63 10.98 4.72
N CYS A 140 20.46 9.85 5.42
CA CYS A 140 21.55 8.88 5.59
C CYS A 140 21.88 8.11 4.29
N TYR A 141 20.90 7.87 3.42
CA TYR A 141 21.15 7.12 2.17
C TYR A 141 21.80 8.00 1.09
N ARG A 142 21.49 9.30 1.06
CA ARG A 142 22.15 10.28 0.18
C ARG A 142 23.63 10.46 0.55
N SER A 143 23.97 10.34 1.82
CA SER A 143 25.36 10.38 2.31
C SER A 143 26.18 9.15 1.90
N GLY A 144 25.59 7.95 1.85
CA GLY A 144 26.30 6.73 1.47
C GLY A 144 26.56 6.57 -0.04
N LYS A 145 25.70 7.16 -0.89
CA LYS A 145 25.86 7.10 -2.35
C LYS A 145 26.88 8.14 -2.85
N ASN A 146 26.99 9.31 -2.23
CA ASN A 146 28.05 10.28 -2.54
C ASN A 146 29.45 9.79 -2.10
N ALA A 147 29.55 9.08 -0.97
CA ALA A 147 30.84 8.53 -0.50
C ALA A 147 31.41 7.43 -1.41
N ARG A 148 30.57 6.74 -2.20
CA ARG A 148 31.00 5.67 -3.11
C ARG A 148 31.37 6.16 -4.51
N ILE A 149 31.02 7.40 -4.87
CA ILE A 149 31.41 8.02 -6.16
C ILE A 149 32.80 8.67 -6.06
N ASP A 150 33.27 8.99 -4.85
CA ASP A 150 34.57 9.65 -4.62
C ASP A 150 35.78 8.68 -4.65
N PHE A 151 35.55 7.36 -4.64
CA PHE A 151 36.62 6.35 -4.54
C PHE A 151 37.00 5.69 -5.87
N LYS A 152 36.53 6.18 -7.02
CA LYS A 152 36.82 5.57 -8.35
C LYS A 152 37.55 6.50 -9.33
N THR A 153 38.53 7.25 -8.84
CA THR A 153 39.64 7.77 -9.68
C THR A 153 40.96 7.79 -8.93
N PRO A 154 41.83 6.80 -9.13
CA PRO A 154 43.26 7.03 -9.22
C PRO A 154 43.66 7.09 -10.69
N ARG A 155 44.39 8.15 -11.04
CA ARG A 155 45.15 8.25 -12.31
C ARG A 155 46.23 7.18 -12.37
#